data_AF-S9SGY1-F1
#
_entry.id   AF-S9SGY1-F1
#
_cell.length_a   1.000
_cell.length_b   1.000
_cell.length_c   1.000
_cell.angle_alpha   90.00
_cell.angle_beta   90.00
_cell.angle_gamma   90.00
#
_symmetry.space_group_name_H-M   'P 1'
#
loop_
_entity.id
_entity.type
_entity.pdbx_description
1 polymer ?
#
loop_
_entity_poly.entity_id
_entity_poly.type
_entity_poly.pdbx_seq_one_letter_code
_entity_poly.pdbx_strand_id
1 'polypeptide(L)'
;MRFVFAILAVLLLGTGSARAAQEGAIWSAARHGLSAMPMETWRDGTTDKPFAAYVADTKAALDAARKAIEPDDAVRAAHVELVAPRQWPLAEECGGTAKDGVLLIHGLSDSPFLMRDLGDALARLPGKCLLVRSILLPGHGSVPGDLVRPTAAEWKAAVRYGTDSFAGQVGRVHLVGFSTGATLALDLVLNGTPTAPPVASLILLSPSIGLTNRFPLHRIPFGFELFQAIMTAASGFGPEGHWLRLDEDQDFAKAESFPVMAPRPLMEVMTEVETATRPLTLPVLMAFAAEDVTVDAKASIEFFRKRVGNPDSRVLLYVAPATLAAQPDYYGALGAEDRRITCLRGLGTQDVGCAPERGGAAKLCAFGDAPGLCVTSLSHIGVPVSPSNRHYGIAGDYRNCLAYASKKDWSSFCGCVTPEQRAGAALCRGVAPLAQGPQRLGEPTRAEIDAGGPLTARLGYNPLFDQMVGSIAAFLK
;
A
#
# COMPACT_ATOMS: atom_id res chain seq x y z
N MET A 1 5.86 -37.55 -40.74
CA MET A 1 4.48 -38.07 -40.89
C MET A 1 4.03 -38.56 -39.52
N ARG A 2 3.30 -37.75 -38.75
CA ARG A 2 1.83 -37.54 -38.76
C ARG A 2 1.06 -38.71 -38.12
N PHE A 3 0.51 -38.48 -36.92
CA PHE A 3 -0.72 -39.07 -36.33
C PHE A 3 -1.05 -38.17 -35.13
N VAL A 4 -2.07 -37.29 -35.07
CA VAL A 4 -3.51 -37.24 -35.42
C VAL A 4 -4.39 -38.14 -34.54
N PHE A 5 -4.99 -37.46 -33.54
CA PHE A 5 -6.29 -37.65 -32.84
C PHE A 5 -6.55 -38.83 -31.91
N ALA A 6 -6.93 -38.48 -30.67
CA ALA A 6 -8.10 -39.04 -29.99
C ALA A 6 -8.76 -37.94 -29.10
N ILE A 7 -10.02 -37.63 -29.41
CA ILE A 7 -10.97 -36.85 -28.57
C ILE A 7 -12.06 -37.84 -28.13
N LEU A 8 -12.70 -37.53 -26.98
CA LEU A 8 -13.83 -38.17 -26.27
C LEU A 8 -13.43 -39.25 -25.26
N ALA A 9 -13.89 -39.27 -24.01
CA ALA A 9 -15.04 -38.60 -23.39
C ALA A 9 -14.83 -38.47 -21.87
N VAL A 10 -15.13 -37.29 -21.30
CA VAL A 10 -15.75 -37.18 -19.96
C VAL A 10 -16.66 -35.96 -20.00
N LEU A 11 -17.97 -36.22 -20.03
CA LEU A 11 -18.99 -35.23 -19.73
C LEU A 11 -19.96 -35.90 -18.76
N LEU A 12 -20.34 -35.12 -17.74
CA LEU A 12 -21.34 -35.36 -16.70
C LEU A 12 -20.77 -35.91 -15.38
N LEU A 13 -20.25 -34.97 -14.58
CA LEU A 13 -20.81 -34.59 -13.27
C LEU A 13 -20.01 -33.38 -12.73
N GLY A 14 -20.60 -32.18 -12.78
CA GLY A 14 -20.03 -30.97 -12.16
C GLY A 14 -20.01 -29.69 -13.01
N THR A 15 -21.06 -29.39 -13.79
CA THR A 15 -21.05 -28.23 -14.72
C THR A 15 -21.80 -26.99 -14.23
N GLY A 16 -22.33 -26.99 -13.00
CA GLY A 16 -22.94 -25.81 -12.38
C GLY A 16 -21.98 -24.97 -11.53
N SER A 17 -21.13 -25.62 -10.73
CA SER A 17 -20.24 -24.97 -9.76
C SER A 17 -18.92 -24.48 -10.37
N ALA A 18 -18.38 -25.18 -11.37
CA ALA A 18 -17.15 -24.79 -12.05
C ALA A 18 -17.31 -23.55 -12.95
N ARG A 19 -18.52 -23.29 -13.46
CA ARG A 19 -18.83 -22.14 -14.33
C ARG A 19 -19.07 -20.86 -13.52
N ALA A 20 -19.75 -20.96 -12.36
CA ALA A 20 -19.95 -19.83 -11.45
C ALA A 20 -18.64 -19.33 -10.81
N ALA A 21 -17.72 -20.24 -10.44
CA ALA A 21 -16.39 -19.87 -9.96
C ALA A 21 -15.49 -19.24 -11.06
N GLN A 22 -15.83 -19.43 -12.33
CA GLN A 22 -15.12 -18.83 -13.45
C GLN A 22 -15.65 -17.42 -13.77
N GLU A 23 -16.88 -17.09 -13.36
CA GLU A 23 -17.53 -15.79 -13.59
C GLU A 23 -17.03 -14.66 -12.67
N GLY A 24 -16.47 -14.99 -11.50
CA GLY A 24 -16.05 -13.99 -10.51
C GLY A 24 -14.82 -13.17 -10.90
N ALA A 25 -13.85 -13.79 -11.58
CA ALA A 25 -12.61 -13.14 -12.02
C ALA A 25 -12.62 -12.73 -13.51
N ILE A 26 -13.80 -12.55 -14.12
CA ILE A 26 -13.89 -12.15 -15.52
C ILE A 26 -13.78 -10.63 -15.62
N TRP A 27 -12.96 -10.20 -16.57
CA TRP A 27 -12.89 -8.82 -17.03
C TRP A 27 -14.31 -8.24 -17.24
N SER A 28 -14.49 -6.98 -16.90
CA SER A 28 -15.74 -6.26 -17.14
C SER A 28 -15.47 -4.83 -17.57
N ALA A 29 -16.22 -4.33 -18.55
CA ALA A 29 -16.06 -2.97 -19.04
C ALA A 29 -16.27 -1.89 -17.95
N ALA A 30 -17.07 -2.19 -16.92
CA ALA A 30 -17.35 -1.27 -15.82
C ALA A 30 -16.18 -1.10 -14.83
N ARG A 31 -15.51 -2.20 -14.44
CA ARG A 31 -14.38 -2.17 -13.48
C ARG A 31 -13.03 -1.99 -14.17
N HIS A 32 -12.87 -2.65 -15.31
CA HIS A 32 -11.60 -2.81 -16.01
C HIS A 32 -11.50 -1.92 -17.26
N GLY A 33 -12.58 -1.18 -17.58
CA GLY A 33 -12.54 -0.08 -18.54
C GLY A 33 -12.13 1.24 -17.89
N LEU A 34 -11.99 2.27 -18.72
CA LEU A 34 -11.71 3.62 -18.26
C LEU A 34 -12.98 4.27 -17.73
N SER A 35 -12.88 4.97 -16.61
CA SER A 35 -13.95 5.83 -16.12
C SER A 35 -13.81 7.27 -16.64
N ALA A 36 -14.82 8.10 -16.34
CA ALA A 36 -14.78 9.54 -16.60
C ALA A 36 -14.01 10.35 -15.54
N MET A 37 -13.33 9.70 -14.58
CA MET A 37 -12.58 10.38 -13.52
C MET A 37 -11.48 11.28 -14.14
N PRO A 38 -11.45 12.59 -13.87
CA PRO A 38 -10.39 13.48 -14.36
C PRO A 38 -9.03 13.16 -13.73
N MET A 39 -7.93 13.38 -14.47
CA MET A 39 -6.58 13.21 -13.93
C MET A 39 -6.15 14.35 -13.01
N GLU A 40 -6.62 15.58 -13.26
CA GLU A 40 -6.21 16.77 -12.51
C GLU A 40 -7.39 17.46 -11.82
N THR A 41 -8.09 16.78 -10.90
CA THR A 41 -9.26 17.38 -10.21
C THR A 41 -8.91 18.62 -9.37
N TRP A 42 -7.62 18.81 -9.04
CA TRP A 42 -7.11 19.97 -8.32
C TRP A 42 -6.91 21.22 -9.18
N ARG A 43 -7.09 21.15 -10.51
CA ARG A 43 -6.89 22.28 -11.42
C ARG A 43 -8.15 22.66 -12.18
N ASP A 44 -8.19 23.94 -12.55
CA ASP A 44 -9.06 24.48 -13.58
C ASP A 44 -8.18 25.14 -14.66
N GLY A 45 -8.05 24.47 -15.81
CA GLY A 45 -7.06 24.82 -16.82
C GLY A 45 -5.64 24.80 -16.25
N THR A 46 -5.01 25.97 -16.16
CA THR A 46 -3.65 26.15 -15.63
C THR A 46 -3.61 26.65 -14.19
N THR A 47 -4.76 26.83 -13.54
CA THR A 47 -4.86 27.40 -12.19
C THR A 47 -5.18 26.31 -11.16
N ASP A 48 -4.39 26.27 -10.08
CA ASP A 48 -4.64 25.38 -8.96
C ASP A 48 -5.83 25.87 -8.12
N LYS A 49 -6.73 24.96 -7.75
CA LYS A 49 -7.92 25.25 -6.96
C LYS A 49 -7.59 25.38 -5.46
N PRO A 50 -8.42 26.07 -4.67
CA PRO A 50 -8.39 25.92 -3.22
C PRO A 50 -8.60 24.46 -2.81
N PHE A 51 -7.90 24.02 -1.75
CA PHE A 51 -7.93 22.61 -1.33
C PHE A 51 -9.34 22.07 -1.06
N ALA A 52 -10.24 22.89 -0.49
CA ALA A 52 -11.63 22.51 -0.26
C ALA A 52 -12.41 22.24 -1.56
N ALA A 53 -12.15 23.03 -2.61
CA ALA A 53 -12.77 22.83 -3.93
C ALA A 53 -12.24 21.54 -4.58
N TYR A 54 -10.92 21.30 -4.50
CA TYR A 54 -10.32 20.02 -4.92
C TYR A 54 -11.00 18.82 -4.24
N VAL A 55 -11.24 18.87 -2.92
CA VAL A 55 -11.92 17.79 -2.21
C VAL A 55 -13.34 17.57 -2.72
N ALA A 56 -14.13 18.65 -2.87
CA ALA A 56 -15.50 18.56 -3.34
C ALA A 56 -15.59 18.00 -4.77
N ASP A 57 -14.77 18.53 -5.70
CA ASP A 57 -14.75 18.10 -7.09
C ASP A 57 -14.28 16.65 -7.23
N THR A 58 -13.29 16.25 -6.44
CA THR A 58 -12.79 14.86 -6.44
C THR A 58 -13.87 13.89 -5.95
N LYS A 59 -14.62 14.24 -4.90
CA LYS A 59 -15.74 13.41 -4.43
C LYS A 59 -16.84 13.25 -5.48
N ALA A 60 -17.23 14.34 -6.13
CA ALA A 60 -18.23 14.30 -7.19
C ALA A 60 -17.77 13.41 -8.37
N ALA A 61 -16.50 13.53 -8.77
CA ALA A 61 -15.93 12.72 -9.84
C ALA A 61 -15.81 11.23 -9.46
N LEU A 62 -15.44 10.92 -8.22
CA LEU A 62 -15.39 9.56 -7.69
C LEU A 62 -16.78 8.91 -7.65
N ASP A 63 -17.81 9.63 -7.19
CA ASP A 63 -19.19 9.13 -7.17
C ASP A 63 -19.65 8.75 -8.59
N ALA A 64 -19.42 9.64 -9.56
CA ALA A 64 -19.74 9.39 -10.96
C ALA A 64 -18.97 8.18 -11.53
N ALA A 65 -17.67 8.08 -11.24
CA ALA A 65 -16.80 7.02 -11.74
C ALA A 65 -17.15 5.64 -11.16
N ARG A 66 -17.57 5.57 -9.89
CA ARG A 66 -17.86 4.31 -9.18
C ARG A 66 -19.30 3.83 -9.39
N LYS A 67 -20.19 4.65 -9.93
CA LYS A 67 -21.62 4.34 -10.08
C LYS A 67 -21.92 3.00 -10.77
N ALA A 68 -21.12 2.61 -11.76
CA ALA A 68 -21.32 1.35 -12.48
C ALA A 68 -20.91 0.11 -11.67
N ILE A 69 -20.00 0.27 -10.71
CA ILE A 69 -19.43 -0.84 -9.90
C ILE A 69 -20.04 -0.90 -8.50
N GLU A 70 -20.60 0.22 -8.03
CA GLU A 70 -21.27 0.39 -6.75
C GLU A 70 -22.63 1.08 -6.97
N PRO A 71 -23.67 0.36 -7.40
CA PRO A 71 -24.96 0.96 -7.78
C PRO A 71 -25.78 1.46 -6.58
N ASP A 72 -25.52 0.98 -5.37
CA ASP A 72 -26.15 1.48 -4.15
C ASP A 72 -25.58 2.86 -3.78
N ASP A 73 -26.43 3.88 -3.80
CA ASP A 73 -26.02 5.27 -3.59
C ASP A 73 -25.49 5.53 -2.17
N ALA A 74 -26.02 4.86 -1.15
CA ALA A 74 -25.60 5.07 0.24
C ALA A 74 -24.23 4.42 0.51
N VAL A 75 -24.02 3.20 0.02
CA VAL A 75 -22.73 2.50 0.10
C VAL A 75 -21.68 3.26 -0.70
N ARG A 76 -21.99 3.64 -1.94
CA ARG A 76 -21.06 4.39 -2.79
C ARG A 76 -20.67 5.72 -2.16
N ALA A 77 -21.62 6.51 -1.65
CA ALA A 77 -21.32 7.76 -0.97
C ALA A 77 -20.40 7.56 0.25
N ALA A 78 -20.63 6.51 1.04
CA ALA A 78 -19.76 6.16 2.17
C ALA A 78 -18.34 5.80 1.72
N HIS A 79 -18.18 4.98 0.67
CA HIS A 79 -16.87 4.64 0.13
C HIS A 79 -16.16 5.84 -0.48
N VAL A 80 -16.86 6.71 -1.23
CA VAL A 80 -16.29 7.96 -1.77
C VAL A 80 -15.73 8.84 -0.65
N GLU A 81 -16.44 8.99 0.46
CA GLU A 81 -15.95 9.75 1.62
C GLU A 81 -14.67 9.16 2.24
N LEU A 82 -14.50 7.85 2.13
CA LEU A 82 -13.34 7.12 2.65
C LEU A 82 -12.13 7.19 1.72
N VAL A 83 -12.34 7.11 0.40
CA VAL A 83 -11.25 7.13 -0.60
C VAL A 83 -10.90 8.52 -1.13
N ALA A 84 -11.70 9.54 -0.86
CA ALA A 84 -11.43 10.91 -1.32
C ALA A 84 -10.26 11.58 -0.57
N PRO A 85 -9.62 12.59 -1.18
CA PRO A 85 -8.71 13.48 -0.47
C PRO A 85 -9.43 14.18 0.69
N ARG A 86 -8.68 14.56 1.73
CA ARG A 86 -9.27 15.10 2.95
C ARG A 86 -8.35 16.13 3.61
N GLN A 87 -8.96 17.10 4.28
CA GLN A 87 -8.32 17.91 5.31
C GLN A 87 -8.92 17.54 6.66
N TRP A 88 -8.07 17.30 7.66
CA TRP A 88 -8.54 17.08 9.03
C TRP A 88 -8.83 18.42 9.71
N PRO A 89 -9.86 18.48 10.58
CA PRO A 89 -10.05 19.65 11.42
C PRO A 89 -8.82 19.84 12.30
N LEU A 90 -8.40 21.09 12.46
CA LEU A 90 -7.34 21.44 13.39
C LEU A 90 -7.84 21.20 14.82
N ALA A 91 -6.98 20.67 15.70
CA ALA A 91 -7.33 20.45 17.10
C ALA A 91 -7.79 21.76 17.77
N GLU A 92 -8.83 21.68 18.60
CA GLU A 92 -9.45 22.87 19.23
C GLU A 92 -8.45 23.69 20.06
N GLU A 93 -7.53 23.01 20.74
CA GLU A 93 -6.45 23.61 21.52
C GLU A 93 -5.54 24.55 20.73
N CYS A 94 -5.57 24.48 19.39
CA CYS A 94 -4.77 25.32 18.50
C CYS A 94 -5.41 26.66 18.18
N GLY A 95 -6.64 26.94 18.65
CA GLY A 95 -7.29 28.24 18.48
C GLY A 95 -7.41 28.68 17.02
N GLY A 96 -7.58 27.73 16.09
CA GLY A 96 -7.67 27.99 14.65
C GLY A 96 -6.35 28.28 13.93
N THR A 97 -5.20 28.24 14.62
CA THR A 97 -3.89 28.52 14.02
C THR A 97 -3.03 27.26 13.93
N ALA A 98 -2.69 26.84 12.72
CA ALA A 98 -1.77 25.73 12.50
C ALA A 98 -0.31 26.22 12.55
N LYS A 99 0.60 25.40 13.08
CA LYS A 99 2.04 25.67 13.08
C LYS A 99 2.69 25.14 11.81
N ASP A 100 2.50 23.85 11.58
CA ASP A 100 3.10 23.09 10.48
C ASP A 100 2.03 22.32 9.70
N GLY A 101 2.30 22.07 8.42
CA GLY A 101 1.48 21.23 7.56
C GLY A 101 1.97 19.79 7.54
N VAL A 102 1.06 18.83 7.33
CA VAL A 102 1.39 17.44 7.04
C VAL A 102 0.65 17.01 5.78
N LEU A 103 1.37 16.60 4.75
CA LEU A 103 0.80 16.02 3.53
C LEU A 103 0.95 14.50 3.56
N LEU A 104 -0.16 13.79 3.48
CA LEU A 104 -0.25 12.33 3.39
C LEU A 104 -0.41 11.91 1.91
N ILE A 105 0.46 11.02 1.44
CA ILE A 105 0.50 10.55 0.06
C ILE A 105 0.45 9.02 0.04
N HIS A 106 -0.59 8.44 -0.57
CA HIS A 106 -0.79 6.99 -0.62
C HIS A 106 0.07 6.31 -1.69
N GLY A 107 0.01 4.98 -1.74
CA GLY A 107 0.76 4.12 -2.67
C GLY A 107 0.01 3.83 -3.97
N LEU A 108 0.71 3.21 -4.93
CA LEU A 108 0.13 2.70 -6.17
C LEU A 108 -0.96 1.67 -5.87
N SER A 109 -2.07 1.72 -6.61
CA SER A 109 -3.30 0.93 -6.44
C SER A 109 -4.14 1.23 -5.19
N ASP A 110 -3.62 1.98 -4.22
CA ASP A 110 -4.34 2.38 -3.01
C ASP A 110 -5.15 3.68 -3.21
N SER A 111 -5.67 4.22 -2.11
CA SER A 111 -6.33 5.51 -2.02
C SER A 111 -5.90 6.22 -0.72
N PRO A 112 -6.27 7.50 -0.52
CA PRO A 112 -6.19 8.19 0.76
C PRO A 112 -6.68 7.40 1.97
N PHE A 113 -7.57 6.42 1.78
CA PHE A 113 -8.08 5.56 2.85
C PHE A 113 -6.97 4.93 3.70
N LEU A 114 -5.91 4.43 3.05
CA LEU A 114 -4.82 3.73 3.74
C LEU A 114 -4.04 4.64 4.70
N MET A 115 -4.10 5.96 4.49
CA MET A 115 -3.41 6.95 5.31
C MET A 115 -4.31 7.56 6.39
N ARG A 116 -5.60 7.19 6.46
CA ARG A 116 -6.58 7.88 7.31
C ARG A 116 -6.30 7.71 8.79
N ASP A 117 -5.96 6.50 9.24
CA ASP A 117 -5.67 6.25 10.66
C ASP A 117 -4.51 7.11 11.13
N LEU A 118 -3.44 7.20 10.32
CA LEU A 118 -2.32 8.06 10.60
C LEU A 118 -2.72 9.55 10.56
N GLY A 119 -3.55 9.96 9.61
CA GLY A 119 -4.08 11.33 9.56
C GLY A 119 -4.90 11.70 10.80
N ASP A 120 -5.77 10.80 11.27
CA ASP A 120 -6.54 10.97 12.51
C ASP A 120 -5.63 11.08 13.72
N ALA A 121 -4.59 10.26 13.80
CA ALA A 121 -3.62 10.29 14.89
C ALA A 121 -2.78 11.59 14.89
N LEU A 122 -2.26 11.99 13.72
CA LEU A 122 -1.42 13.19 13.59
C LEU A 122 -2.19 14.48 13.84
N ALA A 123 -3.44 14.58 13.37
CA ALA A 123 -4.28 15.76 13.58
C ALA A 123 -4.64 15.98 15.06
N ARG A 124 -4.57 14.93 15.88
CA ARG A 124 -4.87 14.96 17.33
C ARG A 124 -3.63 15.00 18.22
N LEU A 125 -2.42 15.14 17.65
CA LEU A 125 -1.21 15.20 18.46
C LEU A 125 -1.19 16.45 19.36
N PRO A 126 -1.15 16.29 20.69
CA PRO A 126 -1.22 17.43 21.61
C PRO A 126 -0.06 18.42 21.42
N GLY A 127 -0.37 19.70 21.39
CA GLY A 127 0.56 20.83 21.32
C GLY A 127 1.24 21.04 19.96
N LYS A 128 1.02 20.14 18.99
CA LYS A 128 1.67 20.19 17.66
C LYS A 128 0.97 21.12 16.68
N CYS A 129 -0.36 21.20 16.73
CA CYS A 129 -1.16 22.05 15.84
C CYS A 129 -0.83 21.85 14.36
N LEU A 130 -0.95 20.59 13.92
CA LEU A 130 -0.67 20.16 12.55
C LEU A 130 -1.92 20.33 11.69
N LEU A 131 -1.80 21.06 10.58
CA LEU A 131 -2.80 21.01 9.52
C LEU A 131 -2.53 19.78 8.65
N VAL A 132 -3.37 18.75 8.75
CA VAL A 132 -3.16 17.50 8.03
C VAL A 132 -4.04 17.45 6.78
N ARG A 133 -3.44 17.08 5.65
CA ARG A 133 -4.13 16.84 4.36
C ARG A 133 -3.69 15.53 3.74
N SER A 134 -4.60 14.87 3.03
CA SER A 134 -4.29 13.77 2.12
C SER A 134 -4.71 14.14 0.70
N ILE A 135 -3.92 13.72 -0.28
CA ILE A 135 -4.24 13.85 -1.71
C ILE A 135 -4.55 12.48 -2.31
N LEU A 136 -5.42 12.47 -3.32
CA LEU A 136 -5.65 11.34 -4.21
C LEU A 136 -4.75 11.50 -5.44
N LEU A 137 -3.88 10.51 -5.67
CA LEU A 137 -3.05 10.47 -6.87
C LEU A 137 -3.91 10.18 -8.11
N PRO A 138 -3.63 10.82 -9.26
CA PRO A 138 -4.29 10.55 -10.54
C PRO A 138 -4.42 9.06 -10.85
N GLY A 139 -5.61 8.65 -11.32
CA GLY A 139 -5.92 7.26 -11.70
C GLY A 139 -6.32 6.32 -10.54
N HIS A 140 -6.37 6.82 -9.31
CA HIS A 140 -6.68 6.01 -8.11
C HIS A 140 -8.07 6.30 -7.54
N GLY A 141 -8.55 5.41 -6.67
CA GLY A 141 -9.81 5.57 -5.92
C GLY A 141 -11.10 5.41 -6.73
N SER A 142 -11.03 5.44 -8.07
CA SER A 142 -12.16 5.24 -8.98
C SER A 142 -12.37 3.75 -9.31
N VAL A 143 -11.87 3.29 -10.45
CA VAL A 143 -11.93 1.91 -10.93
C VAL A 143 -10.53 1.43 -11.33
N PRO A 144 -10.19 0.14 -11.21
CA PRO A 144 -8.86 -0.38 -11.54
C PRO A 144 -8.36 0.00 -12.95
N GLY A 145 -9.27 0.06 -13.93
CA GLY A 145 -8.92 0.43 -15.30
C GLY A 145 -8.30 1.82 -15.44
N ASP A 146 -8.53 2.72 -14.50
CA ASP A 146 -7.98 4.07 -14.55
C ASP A 146 -6.48 4.14 -14.26
N LEU A 147 -5.89 3.11 -13.66
CA LEU A 147 -4.47 3.04 -13.34
C LEU A 147 -3.55 2.97 -14.58
N VAL A 148 -4.11 2.79 -15.79
CA VAL A 148 -3.34 2.85 -17.04
C VAL A 148 -3.12 4.26 -17.56
N ARG A 149 -3.89 5.23 -17.07
CA ARG A 149 -3.91 6.61 -17.57
C ARG A 149 -2.79 7.53 -17.03
N PRO A 150 -2.42 7.47 -15.74
CA PRO A 150 -1.56 8.50 -15.18
C PRO A 150 -0.11 8.38 -15.67
N THR A 151 0.55 9.52 -15.69
CA THR A 151 1.99 9.69 -15.97
C THR A 151 2.76 10.08 -14.71
N ALA A 152 4.09 9.93 -14.74
CA ALA A 152 4.94 10.34 -13.62
C ALA A 152 4.82 11.85 -13.37
N ALA A 153 4.68 12.65 -14.43
CA ALA A 153 4.50 14.10 -14.35
C ALA A 153 3.21 14.50 -13.61
N GLU A 154 2.09 13.83 -13.89
CA GLU A 154 0.81 14.11 -13.22
C GLU A 154 0.86 13.74 -11.73
N TRP A 155 1.50 12.61 -11.37
CA TRP A 155 1.70 12.25 -9.97
C TRP A 155 2.58 13.25 -9.22
N LYS A 156 3.69 13.69 -9.83
CA LYS A 156 4.56 14.73 -9.26
C LYS A 156 3.83 16.07 -9.12
N ALA A 157 3.02 16.44 -10.12
CA ALA A 157 2.21 17.65 -10.09
C ALA A 157 1.17 17.61 -8.96
N ALA A 158 0.52 16.46 -8.73
CA ALA A 158 -0.42 16.28 -7.63
C ALA A 158 0.27 16.43 -6.25
N VAL A 159 1.45 15.84 -6.08
CA VAL A 159 2.25 15.97 -4.84
C VAL A 159 2.72 17.40 -4.62
N ARG A 160 3.17 18.07 -5.70
CA ARG A 160 3.53 19.49 -5.67
C ARG A 160 2.34 20.36 -5.25
N TYR A 161 1.19 20.20 -5.90
CA TYR A 161 -0.04 20.89 -5.55
C TYR A 161 -0.43 20.64 -4.08
N GLY A 162 -0.42 19.37 -3.63
CA GLY A 162 -0.73 19.02 -2.24
C GLY A 162 0.16 19.78 -1.25
N THR A 163 1.44 19.94 -1.58
CA THR A 163 2.43 20.66 -0.77
C THR A 163 2.19 22.18 -0.79
N ASP A 164 2.01 22.76 -1.97
CA ASP A 164 1.80 24.21 -2.13
C ASP A 164 0.40 24.64 -1.67
N SER A 165 -0.57 23.73 -1.57
CA SER A 165 -1.91 24.03 -1.06
C SER A 165 -1.90 24.61 0.36
N PHE A 166 -0.81 24.37 1.11
CA PHE A 166 -0.57 24.88 2.46
C PHE A 166 -0.10 26.33 2.51
N ALA A 167 0.15 26.96 1.36
CA ALA A 167 0.59 28.35 1.28
C ALA A 167 -0.32 29.29 2.09
N GLY A 168 0.32 30.18 2.86
CA GLY A 168 -0.35 31.15 3.71
C GLY A 168 -1.02 30.59 4.97
N GLN A 169 -0.99 29.27 5.20
CA GLN A 169 -1.64 28.62 6.36
C GLN A 169 -0.65 28.07 7.38
N VAL A 170 0.57 27.71 6.97
CA VAL A 170 1.61 27.11 7.82
C VAL A 170 3.00 27.60 7.40
N GLY A 171 3.97 27.54 8.31
CA GLY A 171 5.35 27.99 8.02
C GLY A 171 6.20 26.98 7.26
N ARG A 172 5.90 25.69 7.39
CA ARG A 172 6.62 24.56 6.78
C ARG A 172 5.70 23.35 6.67
N VAL A 173 6.10 22.36 5.88
CA VAL A 173 5.32 21.15 5.64
C VAL A 173 6.16 19.88 5.78
N HIS A 174 5.57 18.85 6.36
CA HIS A 174 6.15 17.51 6.47
C HIS A 174 5.45 16.59 5.48
N LEU A 175 6.20 15.82 4.71
CA LEU A 175 5.64 14.88 3.75
C LEU A 175 5.65 13.48 4.33
N VAL A 176 4.48 12.84 4.38
CA VAL A 176 4.30 11.47 4.81
C VAL A 176 3.85 10.66 3.61
N GLY A 177 4.76 9.86 3.06
CA GLY A 177 4.49 9.05 1.88
C GLY A 177 4.46 7.57 2.23
N PHE A 178 3.49 6.84 1.68
CA PHE A 178 3.45 5.38 1.71
C PHE A 178 3.81 4.82 0.33
N SER A 179 4.72 3.85 0.26
CA SER A 179 5.11 3.15 -0.97
C SER A 179 5.47 4.14 -2.11
N THR A 180 4.72 4.17 -3.21
CA THR A 180 4.86 5.15 -4.29
C THR A 180 4.81 6.60 -3.80
N GLY A 181 3.94 6.92 -2.84
CA GLY A 181 3.88 8.24 -2.24
C GLY A 181 5.17 8.65 -1.52
N ALA A 182 5.90 7.68 -0.96
CA ALA A 182 7.21 7.91 -0.35
C ALA A 182 8.27 8.26 -1.41
N THR A 183 8.24 7.54 -2.54
CA THR A 183 9.14 7.79 -3.68
C THR A 183 8.86 9.16 -4.31
N LEU A 184 7.59 9.54 -4.45
CA LEU A 184 7.20 10.86 -4.95
C LEU A 184 7.58 11.99 -3.99
N ALA A 185 7.48 11.78 -2.68
CA ALA A 185 7.93 12.75 -1.68
C ALA A 185 9.45 12.97 -1.75
N LEU A 186 10.22 11.89 -1.95
CA LEU A 186 11.66 11.97 -2.21
C LEU A 186 11.96 12.74 -3.50
N ASP A 187 11.25 12.43 -4.60
CA ASP A 187 11.43 13.10 -5.89
C ASP A 187 11.19 14.62 -5.79
N LEU A 188 10.14 15.05 -5.09
CA LEU A 188 9.86 16.46 -4.87
C LEU A 188 11.05 17.18 -4.21
N VAL A 189 11.67 16.56 -3.20
CA VAL A 189 12.81 17.15 -2.46
C VAL A 189 14.10 17.09 -3.27
N LEU A 190 14.35 15.99 -3.96
CA LEU A 190 15.62 15.72 -4.64
C LEU A 190 15.71 16.38 -6.02
N ASN A 191 14.62 16.34 -6.79
CA ASN A 191 14.57 16.77 -8.18
C ASN A 191 13.66 18.00 -8.39
N GLY A 192 12.68 18.21 -7.51
CA GLY A 192 11.75 19.34 -7.61
C GLY A 192 12.40 20.70 -7.35
N THR A 193 11.69 21.76 -7.75
CA THR A 193 12.00 23.14 -7.35
C THR A 193 11.53 23.38 -5.91
N PRO A 194 12.12 24.35 -5.18
CA PRO A 194 11.66 24.71 -3.84
C PRO A 194 10.16 24.98 -3.79
N THR A 195 9.52 24.52 -2.71
CA THR A 195 8.09 24.70 -2.42
C THR A 195 7.88 25.88 -1.49
N ALA A 196 6.66 26.42 -1.49
CA ALA A 196 6.24 27.45 -0.55
C ALA A 196 4.86 27.05 0.01
N PRO A 197 4.78 26.54 1.26
CA PRO A 197 5.81 26.51 2.30
C PRO A 197 6.93 25.48 2.04
N PRO A 198 8.14 25.67 2.61
CA PRO A 198 9.25 24.74 2.45
C PRO A 198 8.99 23.39 3.13
N VAL A 199 9.47 22.31 2.52
CA VAL A 199 9.47 20.96 3.13
C VAL A 199 10.48 20.91 4.27
N ALA A 200 10.03 20.52 5.46
CA ALA A 200 10.85 20.44 6.67
C ALA A 200 11.37 19.03 6.98
N SER A 201 10.60 17.99 6.67
CA SER A 201 11.06 16.61 6.85
C SER A 201 10.25 15.62 6.02
N LEU A 202 10.78 14.40 5.90
CA LEU A 202 10.15 13.27 5.22
C LEU A 202 9.85 12.14 6.20
N ILE A 203 8.66 11.55 6.10
CA ILE A 203 8.26 10.32 6.78
C ILE A 203 7.88 9.32 5.70
N LEU A 204 8.66 8.25 5.56
CA LEU A 204 8.59 7.30 4.45
C LEU A 204 8.17 5.93 4.98
N LEU A 205 6.94 5.54 4.68
CA LEU A 205 6.34 4.28 5.10
C LEU A 205 6.45 3.26 3.96
N SER A 206 7.09 2.11 4.21
CA SER A 206 7.35 1.07 3.22
C SER A 206 7.77 1.62 1.84
N PRO A 207 8.82 2.46 1.76
CA PRO A 207 9.11 3.21 0.54
C PRO A 207 9.48 2.30 -0.64
N SER A 208 8.96 2.63 -1.82
CA SER A 208 9.33 1.93 -3.06
C SER A 208 10.63 2.52 -3.61
N ILE A 209 11.75 2.08 -3.05
CA ILE A 209 13.10 2.56 -3.37
C ILE A 209 14.06 1.40 -3.52
N GLY A 210 15.08 1.60 -4.35
CA GLY A 210 16.11 0.60 -4.60
C GLY A 210 15.80 -0.36 -5.75
N LEU A 211 16.86 -0.80 -6.42
CA LEU A 211 16.82 -1.42 -7.76
C LEU A 211 17.04 -2.91 -7.75
N THR A 212 17.23 -3.52 -6.58
CA THR A 212 17.32 -4.96 -6.40
C THR A 212 15.93 -5.60 -6.40
N ASN A 213 15.03 -5.09 -7.23
CA ASN A 213 13.88 -5.88 -7.62
C ASN A 213 14.36 -7.02 -8.53
N ARG A 214 13.73 -8.19 -8.47
CA ARG A 214 14.18 -9.44 -9.09
C ARG A 214 14.45 -9.35 -10.62
N PHE A 215 13.99 -8.26 -11.25
CA PHE A 215 14.37 -7.82 -12.60
C PHE A 215 14.49 -6.28 -12.65
N PRO A 216 15.69 -5.69 -12.85
CA PRO A 216 15.87 -4.24 -12.90
C PRO A 216 15.45 -3.64 -14.25
N LEU A 217 14.23 -3.95 -14.71
CA LEU A 217 13.72 -3.55 -16.02
C LEU A 217 13.69 -2.03 -16.21
N HIS A 218 13.55 -1.27 -15.13
CA HIS A 218 13.63 0.19 -15.13
C HIS A 218 15.02 0.74 -15.47
N ARG A 219 16.09 -0.06 -15.32
CA ARG A 219 17.48 0.34 -15.65
C ARG A 219 17.86 0.08 -17.10
N ILE A 220 17.06 -0.71 -17.81
CA ILE A 220 17.35 -1.08 -19.20
C ILE A 220 16.61 -0.07 -20.08
N PRO A 221 17.30 0.61 -21.03
CA PRO A 221 16.60 1.38 -22.05
C PRO A 221 15.57 0.51 -22.76
N PHE A 222 14.31 0.94 -22.78
CA PHE A 222 13.17 0.17 -23.29
C PHE A 222 12.86 -1.14 -22.51
N GLY A 223 13.34 -1.28 -21.28
CA GLY A 223 13.15 -2.50 -20.47
C GLY A 223 11.70 -2.70 -20.05
N PHE A 224 10.95 -1.63 -19.81
CA PHE A 224 9.52 -1.72 -19.55
C PHE A 224 8.75 -2.18 -20.79
N GLU A 225 9.09 -1.66 -21.96
CA GLU A 225 8.52 -2.05 -23.25
C GLU A 225 8.80 -3.53 -23.55
N LEU A 226 10.00 -4.03 -23.23
CA LEU A 226 10.34 -5.44 -23.34
C LEU A 226 9.50 -6.30 -22.36
N PHE A 227 9.37 -5.88 -21.10
CA PHE A 227 8.50 -6.54 -20.13
C PHE A 227 7.05 -6.59 -20.60
N GLN A 228 6.52 -5.46 -21.07
CA GLN A 228 5.17 -5.38 -21.60
C GLN A 228 4.99 -6.32 -22.80
N ALA A 229 5.94 -6.37 -23.73
CA ALA A 229 5.88 -7.26 -24.88
C ALA A 229 5.87 -8.74 -24.47
N ILE A 230 6.70 -9.11 -23.50
CA ILE A 230 6.74 -10.48 -22.95
C ILE A 230 5.42 -10.82 -22.27
N MET A 231 4.91 -9.94 -21.41
CA MET A 231 3.64 -10.17 -20.69
C MET A 231 2.45 -10.24 -21.65
N THR A 232 2.41 -9.39 -22.67
CA THR A 232 1.36 -9.40 -23.70
C THR A 232 1.42 -10.70 -24.52
N ALA A 233 2.61 -11.14 -24.92
CA ALA A 233 2.77 -12.39 -25.67
C ALA A 233 2.40 -13.62 -24.83
N ALA A 234 2.72 -13.62 -23.53
CA ALA A 234 2.40 -14.73 -22.62
C ALA A 234 0.91 -14.79 -22.25
N SER A 235 0.24 -13.64 -22.18
CA SER A 235 -1.15 -13.53 -21.68
C SER A 235 -2.19 -13.53 -22.80
N GLY A 236 -1.76 -13.50 -24.07
CA GLY A 236 -2.64 -13.50 -25.24
C GLY A 236 -3.13 -12.10 -25.63
N PHE A 237 -3.86 -12.03 -26.76
CA PHE A 237 -4.29 -10.77 -27.38
C PHE A 237 -5.68 -10.28 -26.94
N GLY A 238 -6.27 -10.90 -25.92
CA GLY A 238 -7.55 -10.47 -25.34
C GLY A 238 -7.38 -9.33 -24.33
N PRO A 239 -8.49 -8.67 -23.91
CA PRO A 239 -8.43 -7.59 -22.92
C PRO A 239 -7.83 -8.01 -21.57
N GLU A 240 -7.89 -9.31 -21.24
CA GLU A 240 -7.27 -9.92 -20.06
C GLU A 240 -5.73 -9.85 -20.09
N GLY A 241 -5.11 -9.83 -21.28
CA GLY A 241 -3.66 -9.77 -21.44
C GLY A 241 -3.01 -8.43 -21.05
N HIS A 242 -3.84 -7.42 -20.75
CA HIS A 242 -3.40 -6.11 -20.24
C HIS A 242 -3.31 -6.05 -18.71
N TRP A 243 -3.56 -7.17 -18.01
CA TRP A 243 -3.59 -7.24 -16.54
C TRP A 243 -2.51 -8.19 -16.02
N LEU A 244 -1.72 -7.73 -15.05
CA LEU A 244 -0.79 -8.59 -14.30
C LEU A 244 -1.55 -9.43 -13.28
N ARG A 245 -2.65 -8.89 -12.78
CA ARG A 245 -3.57 -9.54 -11.87
C ARG A 245 -4.98 -9.04 -12.19
N LEU A 246 -5.92 -9.96 -12.22
CA LEU A 246 -7.33 -9.71 -12.47
C LEU A 246 -8.12 -10.40 -11.36
N ASP A 247 -8.79 -9.61 -10.53
CA ASP A 247 -9.51 -10.04 -9.34
C ASP A 247 -10.94 -9.46 -9.36
N GLU A 248 -11.74 -9.74 -8.34
CA GLU A 248 -13.14 -9.27 -8.26
C GLU A 248 -13.25 -7.78 -7.85
N ASP A 249 -12.17 -7.21 -7.33
CA ASP A 249 -12.11 -5.85 -6.77
C ASP A 249 -13.20 -5.63 -5.71
N GLN A 250 -13.19 -6.49 -4.69
CA GLN A 250 -14.05 -6.43 -3.49
C GLN A 250 -13.53 -5.40 -2.48
N ASP A 251 -12.24 -5.08 -2.51
CA ASP A 251 -11.68 -4.02 -1.69
C ASP A 251 -12.09 -2.64 -2.22
N PHE A 252 -12.96 -1.92 -1.51
CA PHE A 252 -13.41 -0.60 -1.94
C PHE A 252 -12.27 0.44 -1.94
N ALA A 253 -11.24 0.23 -1.12
CA ALA A 253 -10.18 1.19 -0.82
C ALA A 253 -8.93 1.02 -1.69
N LYS A 254 -8.72 -0.18 -2.24
CA LYS A 254 -7.55 -0.56 -3.04
C LYS A 254 -7.99 -1.36 -4.26
N ALA A 255 -7.45 -1.04 -5.43
CA ALA A 255 -7.62 -1.87 -6.62
C ALA A 255 -6.86 -3.20 -6.44
N GLU A 256 -7.57 -4.32 -6.52
CA GLU A 256 -6.98 -5.66 -6.48
C GLU A 256 -6.49 -6.03 -7.88
N SER A 257 -7.28 -5.74 -8.91
CA SER A 257 -6.89 -5.83 -10.30
C SER A 257 -5.80 -4.83 -10.63
N PHE A 258 -4.75 -5.30 -11.30
CA PHE A 258 -3.52 -4.55 -11.51
C PHE A 258 -3.11 -4.55 -12.98
N PRO A 259 -3.28 -3.43 -13.71
CA PRO A 259 -2.88 -3.33 -15.09
C PRO A 259 -1.37 -3.45 -15.30
N VAL A 260 -0.94 -4.04 -16.41
CA VAL A 260 0.48 -4.14 -16.80
C VAL A 260 1.15 -2.77 -16.87
N MET A 261 0.41 -1.72 -17.25
CA MET A 261 0.94 -0.36 -17.39
C MET A 261 1.06 0.40 -16.07
N ALA A 262 0.34 0.01 -15.03
CA ALA A 262 0.28 0.76 -13.77
C ALA A 262 1.65 1.02 -13.10
N PRO A 263 2.63 0.09 -13.15
CA PRO A 263 3.96 0.33 -12.58
C PRO A 263 4.83 1.34 -13.32
N ARG A 264 4.54 1.67 -14.59
CA ARG A 264 5.45 2.46 -15.44
C ARG A 264 5.81 3.82 -14.82
N PRO A 265 4.84 4.67 -14.41
CA PRO A 265 5.18 5.96 -13.82
C PRO A 265 6.00 5.84 -12.54
N LEU A 266 5.73 4.82 -11.72
CA LEU A 266 6.51 4.56 -10.51
C LEU A 266 7.97 4.22 -10.86
N MET A 267 8.19 3.35 -11.85
CA MET A 267 9.53 2.96 -12.30
C MET A 267 10.35 4.16 -12.85
N GLU A 268 9.68 5.11 -13.49
CA GLU A 268 10.30 6.37 -13.93
C GLU A 268 10.74 7.21 -12.71
N VAL A 269 9.84 7.45 -11.75
CA VAL A 269 10.16 8.22 -10.52
C VAL A 269 11.26 7.54 -9.69
N MET A 270 11.25 6.21 -9.57
CA MET A 270 12.30 5.46 -8.88
C MET A 270 13.68 5.70 -9.50
N THR A 271 13.76 5.69 -10.83
CA THR A 271 15.00 5.97 -11.57
C THR A 271 15.47 7.40 -11.34
N GLU A 272 14.56 8.36 -11.35
CA GLU A 272 14.88 9.77 -11.08
C GLU A 272 15.37 10.01 -9.65
N VAL A 273 14.77 9.36 -8.65
CA VAL A 273 15.20 9.44 -7.25
C VAL A 273 16.59 8.84 -7.06
N GLU A 274 16.89 7.71 -7.70
CA GLU A 274 18.21 7.08 -7.60
C GLU A 274 19.30 7.96 -8.24
N THR A 275 19.03 8.48 -9.44
CA THR A 275 20.00 9.26 -10.22
C THR A 275 20.12 10.71 -9.74
N ALA A 276 19.27 11.14 -8.80
CA ALA A 276 19.34 12.46 -8.20
C ALA A 276 20.70 12.71 -7.54
N THR A 277 21.31 13.84 -7.89
CA THR A 277 22.61 14.27 -7.37
C THR A 277 22.48 15.22 -6.18
N ARG A 278 21.30 15.81 -5.96
CA ARG A 278 21.05 16.69 -4.81
C ARG A 278 21.22 15.92 -3.50
N PRO A 279 21.97 16.45 -2.51
CA PRO A 279 22.10 15.81 -1.22
C PRO A 279 20.77 15.86 -0.45
N LEU A 280 20.41 14.75 0.20
CA LEU A 280 19.24 14.69 1.08
C LEU A 280 19.63 15.19 2.48
N THR A 281 19.39 16.48 2.73
CA THR A 281 19.80 17.16 3.98
C THR A 281 18.68 17.22 5.02
N LEU A 282 17.43 17.04 4.62
CA LEU A 282 16.28 17.03 5.51
C LEU A 282 16.33 15.82 6.48
N PRO A 283 15.78 15.95 7.70
CA PRO A 283 15.51 14.80 8.55
C PRO A 283 14.56 13.82 7.85
N VAL A 284 14.84 12.52 7.96
CA VAL A 284 14.00 11.45 7.40
C VAL A 284 13.66 10.42 8.48
N LEU A 285 12.37 10.13 8.67
CA LEU A 285 11.92 8.95 9.39
C LEU A 285 11.47 7.89 8.37
N MET A 286 11.97 6.66 8.47
CA MET A 286 11.48 5.54 7.68
C MET A 286 10.84 4.50 8.59
N ALA A 287 9.75 3.88 8.16
CA ALA A 287 9.13 2.76 8.87
C ALA A 287 8.69 1.68 7.88
N PHE A 288 9.15 0.45 8.04
CA PHE A 288 8.86 -0.65 7.10
C PHE A 288 9.13 -2.01 7.73
N ALA A 289 8.51 -3.05 7.15
CA ALA A 289 8.69 -4.43 7.60
C ALA A 289 9.88 -5.09 6.89
N ALA A 290 10.67 -5.86 7.62
CA ALA A 290 11.78 -6.64 7.08
C ALA A 290 11.30 -7.75 6.14
N GLU A 291 10.09 -8.25 6.36
CA GLU A 291 9.45 -9.30 5.57
C GLU A 291 8.56 -8.75 4.44
N ASP A 292 8.58 -7.44 4.17
CA ASP A 292 7.81 -6.86 3.06
C ASP A 292 8.11 -7.62 1.75
N VAL A 293 7.04 -8.06 1.05
CA VAL A 293 7.16 -8.83 -0.20
C VAL A 293 6.87 -7.99 -1.43
N THR A 294 6.39 -6.77 -1.24
CA THR A 294 6.09 -5.82 -2.29
C THR A 294 7.30 -4.94 -2.58
N VAL A 295 8.00 -4.50 -1.53
CA VAL A 295 9.23 -3.69 -1.65
C VAL A 295 10.42 -4.33 -0.95
N ASP A 296 11.63 -4.05 -1.43
CA ASP A 296 12.87 -4.59 -0.86
C ASP A 296 13.30 -3.78 0.38
N ALA A 297 13.08 -4.37 1.57
CA ALA A 297 13.48 -3.79 2.84
C ALA A 297 15.00 -3.56 2.95
N LYS A 298 15.84 -4.44 2.36
CA LYS A 298 17.30 -4.29 2.38
C LYS A 298 17.73 -3.09 1.55
N ALA A 299 17.08 -2.87 0.41
CA ALA A 299 17.35 -1.71 -0.43
C ALA A 299 16.94 -0.40 0.27
N SER A 300 15.87 -0.41 1.06
CA SER A 300 15.48 0.72 1.92
C SER A 300 16.54 1.02 3.00
N ILE A 301 17.08 -0.01 3.66
CA ILE A 301 18.17 0.14 4.65
C ILE A 301 19.43 0.70 3.98
N GLU A 302 19.79 0.18 2.81
CA GLU A 302 20.96 0.63 2.05
C GLU A 302 20.81 2.10 1.63
N PHE A 303 19.64 2.49 1.11
CA PHE A 303 19.33 3.87 0.77
C PHE A 303 19.51 4.78 1.98
N PHE A 304 18.93 4.42 3.13
CA PHE A 304 19.05 5.22 4.36
C PHE A 304 20.52 5.42 4.74
N ARG A 305 21.29 4.34 4.83
CA ARG A 305 22.72 4.39 5.23
C ARG A 305 23.57 5.21 4.26
N LYS A 306 23.28 5.16 2.95
CA LYS A 306 24.08 5.82 1.90
C LYS A 306 23.65 7.26 1.60
N ARG A 307 22.36 7.58 1.66
CA ARG A 307 21.80 8.85 1.19
C ARG A 307 21.32 9.76 2.32
N VAL A 308 20.95 9.22 3.48
CA VAL A 308 20.38 10.01 4.59
C VAL A 308 21.47 10.31 5.62
N GLY A 309 22.04 11.51 5.54
CA GLY A 309 23.12 11.95 6.44
C GLY A 309 22.65 12.68 7.71
N ASN A 310 21.40 13.14 7.76
CA ASN A 310 20.92 13.98 8.86
C ASN A 310 20.84 13.18 10.18
N PRO A 311 21.44 13.67 11.29
CA PRO A 311 21.51 12.95 12.56
C PRO A 311 20.18 12.83 13.30
N ASP A 312 19.16 13.62 12.96
CA ASP A 312 17.79 13.48 13.50
C ASP A 312 16.97 12.41 12.76
N SER A 313 17.53 11.81 11.71
CA SER A 313 16.85 10.77 10.92
C SER A 313 16.77 9.44 11.68
N ARG A 314 15.71 8.66 11.46
CA ARG A 314 15.44 7.39 12.17
C ARG A 314 14.88 6.33 11.23
N VAL A 315 15.10 5.07 11.55
CA VAL A 315 14.42 3.92 10.93
C VAL A 315 13.72 3.10 12.02
N LEU A 316 12.45 2.81 11.81
CA LEU A 316 11.64 1.86 12.57
C LEU A 316 11.48 0.60 11.72
N LEU A 317 12.29 -0.42 12.00
CA LEU A 317 12.28 -1.68 11.27
C LEU A 317 11.43 -2.71 12.00
N TYR A 318 10.23 -3.00 11.50
CA TYR A 318 9.44 -4.11 12.02
C TYR A 318 10.06 -5.42 11.56
N VAL A 319 10.37 -6.32 12.48
CA VAL A 319 11.04 -7.57 12.15
C VAL A 319 10.52 -8.69 13.04
N ALA A 320 10.11 -9.79 12.44
CA ALA A 320 9.69 -10.98 13.15
C ALA A 320 10.84 -11.55 13.98
N PRO A 321 10.58 -12.11 15.18
CA PRO A 321 11.58 -12.86 15.92
C PRO A 321 12.19 -14.02 15.11
N ALA A 322 11.38 -14.68 14.27
CA ALA A 322 11.87 -15.73 13.37
C ALA A 322 12.86 -15.20 12.32
N THR A 323 12.59 -14.04 11.73
CA THR A 323 13.46 -13.37 10.76
C THR A 323 14.77 -12.93 11.40
N LEU A 324 14.71 -12.37 12.61
CA LEU A 324 15.91 -12.05 13.40
C LEU A 324 16.74 -13.30 13.70
N ALA A 325 16.09 -14.37 14.17
CA ALA A 325 16.77 -15.62 14.51
C ALA A 325 17.41 -16.30 13.28
N ALA A 326 16.82 -16.12 12.09
CA ALA A 326 17.35 -16.65 10.84
C ALA A 326 18.57 -15.87 10.31
N GLN A 327 18.71 -14.58 10.65
CA GLN A 327 19.83 -13.72 10.20
C GLN A 327 20.38 -12.85 11.35
N PRO A 328 20.86 -13.46 12.46
CA PRO A 328 21.19 -12.74 13.68
C PRO A 328 22.36 -11.78 13.51
N ASP A 329 23.37 -12.15 12.70
CA ASP A 329 24.54 -11.32 12.46
C ASP A 329 24.19 -10.07 11.63
N TYR A 330 23.34 -10.22 10.61
CA TYR A 330 22.93 -9.11 9.76
C TYR A 330 22.16 -8.06 10.56
N TYR A 331 21.08 -8.47 11.24
CA TYR A 331 20.25 -7.52 11.99
C TYR A 331 20.96 -7.00 13.24
N GLY A 332 21.73 -7.84 13.94
CA GLY A 332 22.54 -7.42 15.08
C GLY A 332 23.54 -6.32 14.72
N ALA A 333 24.16 -6.40 13.53
CA ALA A 333 25.06 -5.37 13.03
C ALA A 333 24.35 -4.05 12.71
N LEU A 334 23.11 -4.05 12.22
CA LEU A 334 22.40 -2.81 11.83
C LEU A 334 22.32 -1.79 12.97
N GLY A 335 21.80 -2.21 14.13
CA GLY A 335 21.65 -1.30 15.27
C GLY A 335 22.97 -0.96 15.97
N ALA A 336 23.98 -1.83 15.84
CA ALA A 336 25.31 -1.58 16.39
C ALA A 336 26.10 -0.56 15.55
N GLU A 337 25.99 -0.65 14.22
CA GLU A 337 26.69 0.21 13.25
C GLU A 337 25.99 1.55 13.04
N ASP A 338 24.66 1.59 13.09
CA ASP A 338 23.88 2.81 12.92
C ASP A 338 22.77 2.90 13.97
N ARG A 339 23.03 3.69 15.01
CA ARG A 339 22.09 3.91 16.14
C ARG A 339 20.78 4.59 15.73
N ARG A 340 20.66 5.06 14.49
CA ARG A 340 19.40 5.60 13.96
C ARG A 340 18.42 4.50 13.58
N ILE A 341 18.86 3.24 13.48
CA ILE A 341 18.03 2.09 13.12
C ILE A 341 17.58 1.35 14.38
N THR A 342 16.27 1.29 14.60
CA THR A 342 15.64 0.57 15.71
C THR A 342 14.77 -0.55 15.17
N CYS A 343 14.98 -1.77 15.69
CA CYS A 343 14.14 -2.92 15.33
C CYS A 343 13.00 -3.10 16.33
N LEU A 344 11.80 -3.36 15.81
CA LEU A 344 10.57 -3.61 16.55
C LEU A 344 10.17 -5.08 16.34
N ARG A 345 10.25 -5.89 17.41
CA ARG A 345 10.15 -7.36 17.31
C ARG A 345 8.73 -7.93 17.40
N GLY A 346 7.72 -7.07 17.42
CA GLY A 346 6.31 -7.46 17.59
C GLY A 346 5.90 -7.96 18.98
N LEU A 347 6.87 -8.17 19.87
CA LEU A 347 6.69 -8.75 21.21
C LEU A 347 6.21 -7.76 22.29
N GLY A 348 5.59 -6.63 21.90
CA GLY A 348 5.06 -5.61 22.83
C GLY A 348 5.47 -4.18 22.50
N THR A 349 5.10 -3.25 23.37
CA THR A 349 5.19 -1.78 23.15
C THR A 349 6.56 -1.17 23.46
N GLN A 350 7.63 -1.96 23.58
CA GLN A 350 8.96 -1.48 23.94
C GLN A 350 9.93 -1.53 22.76
N ASP A 351 10.86 -0.57 22.72
CA ASP A 351 12.01 -0.58 21.80
C ASP A 351 12.97 -1.70 22.23
N VAL A 352 13.01 -2.77 21.44
CA VAL A 352 13.71 -4.02 21.79
C VAL A 352 15.06 -4.17 21.09
N GLY A 353 15.44 -3.19 20.26
CA GLY A 353 16.70 -3.18 19.51
C GLY A 353 16.83 -4.32 18.49
N CYS A 354 17.91 -4.32 17.71
CA CYS A 354 18.12 -5.31 16.64
C CYS A 354 18.86 -6.58 17.08
N ALA A 355 19.21 -6.70 18.37
CA ALA A 355 19.89 -7.88 18.90
C ALA A 355 18.89 -9.03 19.14
N PRO A 356 19.24 -10.30 18.79
CA PRO A 356 18.43 -11.45 19.12
C PRO A 356 18.40 -11.69 20.65
N GLU A 357 17.27 -12.17 21.19
CA GLU A 357 17.20 -12.58 22.61
C GLU A 357 18.07 -13.82 22.85
N ARG A 358 18.98 -13.75 23.84
CA ARG A 358 19.74 -14.91 24.28
C ARG A 358 18.85 -15.83 25.14
N GLY A 359 18.50 -17.00 24.62
CA GLY A 359 17.96 -18.11 25.42
C GLY A 359 16.43 -18.19 25.55
N GLY A 360 15.64 -17.39 24.82
CA GLY A 360 14.20 -17.60 24.73
C GLY A 360 13.89 -18.75 23.77
N ALA A 361 13.09 -19.73 24.21
CA ALA A 361 12.45 -20.66 23.28
C ALA A 361 11.81 -19.87 22.14
N ALA A 362 11.84 -20.39 20.92
CA ALA A 362 11.04 -19.88 19.82
C ALA A 362 9.57 -19.88 20.27
N LYS A 363 9.11 -18.80 20.91
CA LYS A 363 7.68 -18.53 21.07
C LYS A 363 7.19 -18.47 19.65
N LEU A 364 6.51 -19.53 19.23
CA LEU A 364 6.25 -19.82 17.83
C LEU A 364 5.50 -18.68 17.13
N CYS A 365 4.88 -17.75 17.87
CA CYS A 365 3.96 -16.74 17.38
C CYS A 365 4.19 -15.40 18.10
N ALA A 366 4.52 -14.35 17.36
CA ALA A 366 5.11 -13.13 17.92
C ALA A 366 4.22 -11.87 17.92
N PHE A 367 3.05 -11.91 17.26
CA PHE A 367 2.15 -10.75 17.17
C PHE A 367 0.70 -11.15 17.52
N GLY A 368 0.41 -11.49 18.79
CA GLY A 368 -0.96 -11.59 19.30
C GLY A 368 -1.24 -12.74 20.26
N ASP A 369 -1.73 -12.41 21.45
CA ASP A 369 -2.01 -13.34 22.56
C ASP A 369 -3.38 -14.04 22.45
N ALA A 370 -3.81 -14.44 21.25
CA ALA A 370 -5.03 -15.23 21.06
C ALA A 370 -4.70 -16.73 20.87
N PRO A 371 -5.41 -17.67 21.54
CA PRO A 371 -5.19 -19.11 21.34
C PRO A 371 -5.42 -19.51 19.87
N GLY A 372 -4.37 -19.94 19.17
CA GLY A 372 -4.45 -20.57 17.85
C GLY A 372 -4.00 -19.74 16.64
N LEU A 373 -3.59 -18.47 16.82
CA LEU A 373 -3.08 -17.65 15.71
C LEU A 373 -1.60 -17.35 15.87
N CYS A 374 -0.84 -17.85 14.91
CA CYS A 374 0.53 -17.47 14.74
C CYS A 374 0.62 -16.26 13.84
N VAL A 375 1.26 -15.18 14.28
CA VAL A 375 1.45 -14.00 13.44
C VAL A 375 2.94 -13.82 13.25
N THR A 376 3.39 -13.91 11.99
CA THR A 376 4.83 -13.90 11.66
C THR A 376 5.31 -12.57 11.16
N SER A 377 4.50 -11.73 10.53
CA SER A 377 4.99 -10.47 9.99
C SER A 377 3.87 -9.48 9.67
N LEU A 378 4.27 -8.28 9.25
CA LEU A 378 3.40 -7.23 8.76
C LEU A 378 3.38 -7.26 7.22
N SER A 379 2.19 -7.09 6.63
CA SER A 379 2.05 -6.93 5.17
C SER A 379 2.54 -5.56 4.71
N HIS A 380 2.70 -5.37 3.39
CA HIS A 380 3.10 -4.08 2.83
C HIS A 380 2.17 -2.95 3.27
N ILE A 381 0.86 -3.18 3.19
CA ILE A 381 -0.18 -2.20 3.56
C ILE A 381 -0.35 -2.01 5.06
N GLY A 382 0.23 -2.90 5.88
CA GLY A 382 -0.06 -2.92 7.32
C GLY A 382 0.54 -1.77 8.10
N VAL A 383 1.70 -1.24 7.68
CA VAL A 383 2.47 -0.21 8.41
C VAL A 383 1.64 1.02 8.83
N PRO A 384 0.89 1.69 7.92
CA PRO A 384 0.09 2.88 8.27
C PRO A 384 -1.27 2.58 8.91
N VAL A 385 -1.65 1.32 9.10
CA VAL A 385 -3.01 0.93 9.48
C VAL A 385 -3.11 0.62 10.98
N SER A 386 -4.10 1.20 11.66
CA SER A 386 -4.38 0.94 13.07
C SER A 386 -5.02 -0.43 13.28
N PRO A 387 -4.76 -1.14 14.40
CA PRO A 387 -5.51 -2.34 14.77
C PRO A 387 -7.02 -2.11 14.90
N SER A 388 -7.44 -0.85 15.15
CA SER A 388 -8.83 -0.44 15.26
C SER A 388 -9.48 -0.05 13.92
N ASN A 389 -8.75 -0.12 12.81
CA ASN A 389 -9.28 0.17 11.48
C ASN A 389 -10.48 -0.73 11.18
N ARG A 390 -11.59 -0.15 10.72
CA ARG A 390 -12.84 -0.88 10.49
C ARG A 390 -12.80 -1.82 9.27
N HIS A 391 -11.86 -1.61 8.36
CA HIS A 391 -11.72 -2.38 7.13
C HIS A 391 -10.57 -3.39 7.23
N TYR A 392 -9.37 -2.92 7.59
CA TYR A 392 -8.15 -3.72 7.62
C TYR A 392 -7.69 -4.16 9.02
N GLY A 393 -8.35 -3.70 10.10
CA GLY A 393 -7.94 -3.94 11.48
C GLY A 393 -8.28 -5.34 12.00
N ILE A 394 -8.12 -5.55 13.31
CA ILE A 394 -8.35 -6.85 13.98
C ILE A 394 -9.76 -7.39 13.70
N ALA A 395 -10.75 -6.49 13.76
CA ALA A 395 -12.15 -6.76 13.53
C ALA A 395 -12.63 -6.18 12.18
N GLY A 396 -11.70 -6.02 11.24
CA GLY A 396 -11.97 -5.48 9.92
C GLY A 396 -12.98 -6.33 9.13
N ASP A 397 -13.83 -5.68 8.34
CA ASP A 397 -14.77 -6.36 7.44
C ASP A 397 -14.07 -6.97 6.20
N TYR A 398 -12.83 -6.56 5.91
CA TYR A 398 -12.03 -7.07 4.82
C TYR A 398 -10.83 -7.92 5.26
N ARG A 399 -10.74 -9.12 4.70
CA ARG A 399 -9.60 -10.03 4.81
C ARG A 399 -8.98 -10.25 3.44
N ASN A 400 -7.69 -9.97 3.32
CA ASN A 400 -6.93 -10.32 2.13
C ASN A 400 -6.66 -11.83 2.12
N CYS A 401 -7.37 -12.53 1.23
CA CYS A 401 -7.27 -13.98 1.04
C CYS A 401 -6.79 -14.35 -0.38
N LEU A 402 -6.29 -13.39 -1.15
CA LEU A 402 -5.94 -13.56 -2.57
C LEU A 402 -4.82 -14.58 -2.82
N ALA A 403 -4.05 -14.94 -1.79
CA ALA A 403 -3.07 -16.02 -1.86
C ALA A 403 -3.65 -17.35 -2.39
N TYR A 404 -4.92 -17.62 -2.06
CA TYR A 404 -5.64 -18.81 -2.50
C TYR A 404 -6.07 -18.77 -3.97
N ALA A 405 -6.23 -17.57 -4.54
CA ALA A 405 -6.63 -17.38 -5.94
C ALA A 405 -5.56 -17.93 -6.90
N SER A 406 -4.28 -17.81 -6.55
CA SER A 406 -3.16 -18.30 -7.39
C SER A 406 -3.21 -19.81 -7.70
N LYS A 407 -3.75 -20.62 -6.77
CA LYS A 407 -3.95 -22.07 -6.94
C LYS A 407 -5.40 -22.43 -7.30
N LYS A 408 -6.27 -21.43 -7.47
CA LYS A 408 -7.72 -21.60 -7.65
C LYS A 408 -8.36 -22.43 -6.52
N ASP A 409 -7.84 -22.29 -5.29
CA ASP A 409 -8.36 -22.98 -4.11
C ASP A 409 -9.53 -22.17 -3.52
N TRP A 410 -10.68 -22.24 -4.20
CA TRP A 410 -11.86 -21.45 -3.84
C TRP A 410 -12.46 -21.86 -2.50
N SER A 411 -12.35 -23.12 -2.10
CA SER A 411 -12.89 -23.55 -0.79
C SER A 411 -12.13 -22.88 0.35
N SER A 412 -10.80 -22.83 0.26
CA SER A 412 -9.98 -22.13 1.25
C SER A 412 -10.14 -20.61 1.17
N PHE A 413 -10.21 -20.02 -0.04
CA PHE A 413 -10.52 -18.60 -0.23
C PHE A 413 -11.83 -18.22 0.47
N CYS A 414 -12.91 -18.94 0.18
CA CYS A 414 -14.22 -18.68 0.76
C CYS A 414 -14.24 -18.96 2.26
N GLY A 415 -13.49 -19.94 2.75
CA GLY A 415 -13.30 -20.17 4.18
C GLY A 415 -12.62 -18.97 4.88
N CYS A 416 -11.64 -18.36 4.22
CA CYS A 416 -10.78 -17.30 4.74
C CYS A 416 -11.46 -15.93 4.86
N VAL A 417 -12.19 -15.52 3.82
CA VAL A 417 -12.86 -14.20 3.76
C VAL A 417 -13.98 -14.09 4.79
N THR A 418 -14.34 -12.86 5.19
CA THR A 418 -15.46 -12.61 6.11
C THR A 418 -16.79 -13.08 5.51
N PRO A 419 -17.83 -13.33 6.33
CA PRO A 419 -19.17 -13.65 5.82
C PRO A 419 -19.70 -12.60 4.83
N GLU A 420 -19.45 -11.32 5.09
CA GLU A 420 -19.84 -10.19 4.27
C GLU A 420 -19.10 -10.21 2.91
N GLN A 421 -17.77 -10.32 2.93
CA GLN A 421 -16.97 -10.49 1.70
C GLN A 421 -17.40 -11.71 0.90
N ARG A 422 -17.67 -12.84 1.57
CA ARG A 422 -18.11 -14.08 0.92
C ARG A 422 -19.44 -13.90 0.20
N ALA A 423 -20.36 -13.12 0.77
CA ALA A 423 -21.65 -12.83 0.16
C ALA A 423 -21.52 -11.96 -1.11
N GLY A 424 -20.55 -11.04 -1.13
CA GLY A 424 -20.21 -10.21 -2.28
C GLY A 424 -19.38 -10.91 -3.35
N ALA A 425 -18.64 -11.96 -2.98
CA ALA A 425 -17.70 -12.66 -3.86
C ALA A 425 -18.41 -13.61 -4.84
N ALA A 426 -18.25 -13.38 -6.15
CA ALA A 426 -18.76 -14.28 -7.17
C ALA A 426 -17.97 -15.61 -7.20
N LEU A 427 -16.69 -15.58 -6.86
CA LEU A 427 -15.83 -16.76 -6.64
C LEU A 427 -16.37 -17.72 -5.56
N CYS A 428 -17.23 -17.26 -4.66
CA CYS A 428 -17.83 -18.09 -3.61
C CYS A 428 -19.22 -18.65 -3.94
N ARG A 429 -19.80 -18.32 -5.09
CA ARG A 429 -21.12 -18.81 -5.48
C ARG A 429 -21.07 -20.31 -5.78
N GLY A 430 -21.83 -21.08 -5.00
CA GLY A 430 -21.88 -22.54 -5.12
C GLY A 430 -20.61 -23.26 -4.64
N VAL A 431 -19.72 -22.55 -3.93
CA VAL A 431 -18.51 -23.11 -3.33
C VAL A 431 -18.75 -23.33 -1.84
N ALA A 432 -18.56 -24.56 -1.37
CA ALA A 432 -18.62 -24.85 0.06
C ALA A 432 -17.34 -24.29 0.73
N PRO A 433 -17.46 -23.39 1.72
CA PRO A 433 -16.31 -22.84 2.41
C PRO A 433 -15.63 -23.92 3.25
N LEU A 434 -14.30 -23.91 3.28
CA LEU A 434 -13.54 -24.79 4.17
C LEU A 434 -13.81 -24.40 5.62
N ALA A 435 -14.65 -25.20 6.30
CA ALA A 435 -15.17 -24.90 7.64
C ALA A 435 -14.14 -25.14 8.77
N GLN A 436 -13.14 -25.99 8.52
CA GLN A 436 -12.12 -26.37 9.51
C GLN A 436 -10.76 -26.61 8.84
N GLY A 437 -9.69 -26.28 9.57
CA GLY A 437 -8.32 -26.36 9.09
C GLY A 437 -7.64 -25.00 9.16
N PRO A 438 -6.32 -24.97 9.05
CA PRO A 438 -5.61 -23.72 9.16
C PRO A 438 -5.79 -22.85 7.92
N GLN A 439 -6.26 -21.63 8.13
CA GLN A 439 -6.44 -20.63 7.09
C GLN A 439 -5.24 -19.68 7.06
N ARG A 440 -4.85 -19.28 5.86
CA ARG A 440 -3.78 -18.33 5.56
C ARG A 440 -4.42 -16.95 5.46
N LEU A 441 -3.93 -16.00 6.24
CA LEU A 441 -4.42 -14.64 6.24
C LEU A 441 -3.32 -13.69 5.72
N GLY A 442 -3.67 -12.81 4.79
CA GLY A 442 -2.76 -11.80 4.24
C GLY A 442 -1.94 -12.27 3.03
N GLU A 443 -0.70 -11.78 2.92
CA GLU A 443 0.15 -11.89 1.73
C GLU A 443 1.34 -12.85 1.93
N PRO A 444 1.15 -14.18 2.02
CA PRO A 444 2.22 -15.10 2.38
C PRO A 444 3.40 -15.04 1.40
N THR A 445 4.62 -15.20 1.92
CA THR A 445 5.83 -15.37 1.13
C THR A 445 5.78 -16.66 0.30
N ARG A 446 6.62 -16.77 -0.75
CA ARG A 446 6.67 -17.99 -1.56
C ARG A 446 7.04 -19.23 -0.74
N ALA A 447 8.01 -19.09 0.16
CA ALA A 447 8.44 -20.16 1.06
C ALA A 447 7.29 -20.63 1.98
N GLU A 448 6.50 -19.69 2.49
CA GLU A 448 5.30 -19.98 3.27
C GLU A 448 4.24 -20.73 2.44
N ILE A 449 4.00 -20.32 1.19
CA ILE A 449 3.09 -21.00 0.25
C ILE A 449 3.52 -22.45 0.02
N ASP A 450 4.81 -22.70 -0.14
CA ASP A 450 5.37 -24.01 -0.46
C ASP A 450 5.46 -24.95 0.76
N ALA A 451 5.56 -24.41 1.98
CA ALA A 451 5.71 -25.19 3.22
C ALA A 451 4.46 -25.99 3.65
N GLY A 452 3.29 -25.78 3.03
CA GLY A 452 2.08 -26.61 3.19
C GLY A 452 1.43 -26.68 4.59
N GLY A 453 2.07 -26.13 5.63
CA GLY A 453 1.58 -26.18 7.02
C GLY A 453 0.51 -25.13 7.36
N PRO A 454 -0.05 -25.20 8.59
CA PRO A 454 -0.90 -24.15 9.12
C PRO A 454 -0.19 -22.80 9.12
N LEU A 455 -0.77 -21.79 8.46
CA LEU A 455 -0.02 -20.59 8.14
C LEU A 455 -0.45 -19.34 8.90
N THR A 456 0.51 -18.90 9.70
CA THR A 456 0.98 -17.54 9.94
C THR A 456 0.18 -16.41 9.27
N ALA A 457 -0.38 -15.50 10.06
CA ALA A 457 -1.02 -14.29 9.55
C ALA A 457 0.04 -13.23 9.22
N ARG A 458 -0.07 -12.63 8.02
CA ARG A 458 0.54 -11.32 7.75
C ARG A 458 -0.51 -10.26 7.97
N LEU A 459 -0.31 -9.41 8.97
CA LEU A 459 -1.34 -8.47 9.37
C LEU A 459 -1.52 -7.38 8.29
N GLY A 460 -2.77 -7.08 7.97
CA GLY A 460 -3.17 -5.88 7.23
C GLY A 460 -3.13 -4.61 8.07
N TYR A 461 -2.77 -4.72 9.35
CA TYR A 461 -2.68 -3.63 10.31
C TYR A 461 -1.40 -3.72 11.13
N ASN A 462 -0.95 -2.59 11.67
CA ASN A 462 0.24 -2.47 12.50
C ASN A 462 -0.12 -2.60 13.98
N PRO A 463 0.22 -3.72 14.66
CA PRO A 463 -0.04 -3.89 16.10
C PRO A 463 0.77 -2.93 16.99
N LEU A 464 1.79 -2.26 16.43
CA LEU A 464 2.60 -1.23 17.08
C LEU A 464 2.30 0.16 16.50
N PHE A 465 1.10 0.37 15.95
CA PHE A 465 0.69 1.64 15.34
C PHE A 465 0.87 2.83 16.28
N ASP A 466 0.44 2.73 17.54
CA ASP A 466 0.57 3.83 18.51
C ASP A 466 2.04 4.16 18.84
N GLN A 467 2.91 3.15 18.86
CA GLN A 467 4.36 3.34 19.04
C GLN A 467 4.96 4.07 17.83
N MET A 468 4.56 3.70 16.61
CA MET A 468 4.95 4.41 15.39
C MET A 468 4.50 5.87 15.41
N VAL A 469 3.24 6.14 15.78
CA VAL A 469 2.71 7.50 15.93
C VAL A 469 3.50 8.28 16.97
N GLY A 470 3.84 7.67 18.11
CA GLY A 470 4.69 8.27 19.14
C GLY A 470 6.09 8.64 18.61
N SER A 471 6.72 7.75 17.85
CA SER A 471 8.01 8.04 17.19
C SER A 471 7.89 9.18 16.17
N ILE A 472 6.81 9.23 15.40
CA ILE A 472 6.55 10.35 14.46
C ILE A 472 6.36 11.65 15.24
N ALA A 473 5.59 11.65 16.33
CA ALA A 473 5.36 12.84 17.16
C ALA A 473 6.66 13.39 17.77
N ALA A 474 7.58 12.50 18.17
CA ALA A 474 8.90 12.87 18.66
C ALA A 474 9.83 13.40 17.54
N PHE A 475 9.67 12.88 16.32
CA PHE A 475 10.42 13.30 15.14
C PHE A 475 9.99 14.67 14.61
N LEU A 476 8.69 14.99 14.67
CA LEU A 476 8.13 16.28 14.27
C LEU A 476 8.50 17.36 15.32
N LYS A 477 9.64 18.03 15.12
CA LYS A 477 10.17 19.08 16.01
C LYS A 477 9.82 20.50 15.55
#